data_AF-A0A166UQX1-F1
#
_entry.id   AF-A0A166UQX1-F1
#
_cell.length_a   1.000
_cell.length_b   1.000
_cell.length_c   1.000
_cell.angle_alpha   90.00
_cell.angle_beta   90.00
_cell.angle_gamma   90.00
#
_symmetry.space_group_name_H-M   'P 1'
#
loop_
_entity.id
_entity.type
_entity.pdbx_description
1 polymer ?
#
loop_
_entity_poly.entity_id
_entity_poly.type
_entity_poly.pdbx_seq_one_letter_code
_entity_poly.pdbx_strand_id
1 'polypeptide(L)'
;MSSDEQLALVAAEDTEKTAKPLGKQWHAPKKAFRPTRGLTSYEKRTKERNAMAQMKAKEKEMKDEKEAARKEKIDRIREKRAKKEERERYEKMAETMHRKRVERLKRKEKRNKLINS
;
A
#
# COMPACT_ATOMS: atom_id res chain seq x y z
N MET A 1 -29.39 -11.02 24.97
CA MET A 1 -28.62 -11.82 25.94
C MET A 1 -27.21 -11.26 25.94
N SER A 2 -26.93 -10.35 26.88
CA SER A 2 -25.73 -9.51 26.89
C SER A 2 -24.51 -10.34 27.26
N SER A 3 -23.39 -10.11 26.57
CA SER A 3 -22.11 -10.81 26.76
C SER A 3 -21.54 -10.69 28.17
N ASP A 4 -22.03 -9.72 28.98
CA ASP A 4 -21.64 -9.53 30.37
C ASP A 4 -22.23 -10.58 31.33
N GLU A 5 -23.39 -11.17 31.02
CA GLU A 5 -23.98 -12.22 31.87
C GLU A 5 -23.24 -13.57 31.72
N GLN A 6 -22.57 -13.82 30.59
CA GLN A 6 -21.84 -15.06 30.37
C GLN A 6 -20.50 -15.10 31.11
N LEU A 7 -19.90 -13.94 31.42
CA LEU A 7 -18.67 -13.86 32.21
C LEU A 7 -18.91 -14.09 33.71
N ALA A 8 -20.12 -13.79 34.20
CA ALA A 8 -20.49 -14.02 35.60
C ALA A 8 -20.71 -15.51 35.92
N LEU A 9 -21.20 -16.30 34.96
CA LEU A 9 -21.55 -17.71 35.19
C LEU A 9 -20.33 -18.64 35.27
N VAL A 10 -19.21 -18.30 34.61
CA VAL A 10 -17.98 -19.12 34.63
C VAL A 10 -17.20 -18.98 35.95
N ALA A 11 -17.47 -17.93 36.73
CA ALA A 11 -16.81 -17.69 38.01
C ALA A 11 -17.43 -18.45 39.20
N ALA A 12 -18.60 -19.07 39.02
CA ALA A 12 -19.40 -19.65 40.10
C ALA A 12 -19.28 -21.19 40.25
N GLU A 13 -18.48 -21.86 39.44
CA GLU A 13 -18.29 -23.33 39.52
C GLU A 13 -16.94 -23.70 40.14
N ASP A 14 -16.75 -23.51 41.45
CA ASP A 14 -15.65 -24.13 42.21
C ASP A 14 -15.93 -24.16 43.74
N THR A 15 -17.17 -24.40 44.17
CA THR A 15 -17.50 -24.55 45.62
C THR A 15 -18.34 -25.77 45.94
N GLU A 16 -17.94 -26.95 45.50
CA GLU A 16 -18.39 -28.19 46.14
C GLU A 16 -17.21 -29.13 46.36
N LYS A 17 -16.74 -29.19 47.62
CA LYS A 17 -16.17 -30.41 48.21
C LYS A 17 -16.11 -30.32 49.72
N THR A 18 -17.02 -31.08 50.32
CA THR A 18 -17.04 -31.57 51.68
C THR A 18 -15.84 -32.49 51.94
N ALA A 19 -14.79 -31.97 52.57
CA ALA A 19 -13.82 -32.77 53.31
C ALA A 19 -13.33 -31.90 54.48
N LYS A 20 -13.64 -32.31 55.72
CA LYS A 20 -13.21 -31.59 56.92
C LYS A 20 -11.68 -31.62 56.98
N PRO A 21 -10.97 -30.48 56.94
CA PRO A 21 -9.53 -30.47 57.09
C PRO A 21 -9.17 -30.68 58.58
N LEU A 22 -8.29 -31.63 58.87
CA LEU A 22 -7.53 -31.58 60.13
C LEU A 22 -6.43 -30.50 59.96
N GLY A 23 -6.76 -29.26 60.32
CA GLY A 23 -5.80 -28.14 60.39
C GLY A 23 -6.10 -26.95 59.46
N LYS A 24 -5.56 -25.76 59.81
CA LYS A 24 -5.69 -24.52 59.03
C LYS A 24 -4.78 -24.58 57.80
N GLN A 25 -5.37 -24.54 56.61
CA GLN A 25 -4.64 -24.44 55.34
C GLN A 25 -4.23 -22.97 55.11
N TRP A 26 -2.93 -22.67 55.17
CA TRP A 26 -2.38 -21.32 55.01
C TRP A 26 -2.02 -20.96 53.55
N HIS A 27 -2.05 -21.94 52.66
CA HIS A 27 -1.76 -21.75 51.25
C HIS A 27 -3.00 -21.91 50.39
N ALA A 28 -3.17 -21.02 49.40
CA ALA A 28 -4.24 -21.14 48.42
C ALA A 28 -4.10 -22.49 47.66
N PRO A 29 -5.20 -23.24 47.47
CA PRO A 29 -5.16 -24.51 46.75
C PRO A 29 -4.75 -24.25 45.30
N LYS A 30 -3.61 -24.83 44.90
CA LYS A 30 -3.09 -24.71 43.54
C LYS A 30 -3.91 -25.62 42.62
N LYS A 31 -4.56 -25.03 41.61
CA LYS A 31 -5.21 -25.80 40.53
C LYS A 31 -4.13 -26.53 39.73
N ALA A 32 -4.35 -27.81 39.44
CA ALA A 32 -3.42 -28.62 38.65
C ALA A 32 -3.24 -28.01 37.25
N PHE A 33 -1.99 -27.87 36.82
CA PHE A 33 -1.66 -27.41 35.47
C PHE A 33 -2.18 -28.41 34.44
N ARG A 34 -3.08 -27.95 33.57
CA ARG A 34 -3.63 -28.74 32.46
C ARG A 34 -3.23 -28.07 31.16
N PRO A 35 -2.22 -28.59 30.43
CA PRO A 35 -1.75 -28.00 29.15
C PRO A 35 -2.86 -27.85 28.12
N THR A 36 -3.94 -28.64 28.24
CA THR A 36 -5.06 -28.67 27.31
C THR A 36 -6.24 -27.79 27.71
N ARG A 37 -6.25 -27.23 28.92
CA ARG A 37 -7.35 -26.37 29.44
C ARG A 37 -7.18 -24.95 28.88
N GLY A 38 -7.48 -24.81 27.60
CA GLY A 38 -7.31 -23.60 26.80
C GLY A 38 -7.58 -23.78 25.31
N LEU A 39 -7.81 -25.03 24.84
CA LEU A 39 -8.11 -25.35 23.44
C LEU A 39 -9.54 -24.93 23.03
N THR A 40 -9.83 -23.64 23.10
CA THR A 40 -10.89 -22.99 22.29
C THR A 40 -10.33 -22.66 20.90
N SER A 41 -9.59 -23.62 20.33
CA SER A 41 -8.47 -23.33 19.43
C SER A 41 -8.89 -22.87 18.05
N TYR A 42 -9.99 -23.40 17.50
CA TYR A 42 -10.29 -23.15 16.09
C TYR A 42 -11.03 -21.83 15.90
N GLU A 43 -12.14 -21.63 16.61
CA GLU A 43 -12.97 -20.43 16.46
C GLU A 43 -12.22 -19.14 16.78
N LYS A 44 -11.38 -19.14 17.83
CA LYS A 44 -10.52 -17.99 18.15
C LYS A 44 -9.47 -17.73 17.06
N ARG A 45 -8.78 -18.77 16.58
CA ARG A 45 -7.83 -18.66 15.45
C ARG A 45 -8.50 -18.19 14.16
N THR A 46 -9.75 -18.58 13.90
CA THR A 46 -10.50 -18.09 12.74
C THR A 46 -10.89 -16.64 12.89
N LYS A 47 -11.33 -16.20 14.08
CA LYS A 47 -11.63 -14.79 14.36
C LYS A 47 -10.37 -13.92 14.21
N GLU A 48 -9.24 -14.37 14.74
CA GLU A 48 -7.94 -13.69 14.60
C GLU A 48 -7.46 -13.64 13.15
N ARG A 49 -7.58 -14.74 12.38
CA ARG A 49 -7.26 -14.76 10.95
C ARG A 49 -8.14 -13.81 10.15
N ASN A 50 -9.43 -13.77 10.44
CA ASN A 50 -10.36 -12.86 9.77
C ASN A 50 -10.04 -11.39 10.10
N ALA A 51 -9.73 -11.08 11.36
CA ALA A 51 -9.28 -9.75 11.77
C ALA A 51 -7.98 -9.35 11.07
N MET A 52 -6.99 -10.24 11.00
CA MET A 52 -5.75 -9.99 10.27
C MET A 52 -5.97 -9.80 8.77
N ALA A 53 -6.86 -10.58 8.15
CA ALA A 53 -7.20 -10.45 6.74
C ALA A 53 -7.85 -9.08 6.44
N GLN A 54 -8.76 -8.64 7.30
CA GLN A 54 -9.39 -7.32 7.20
C GLN A 54 -8.36 -6.18 7.36
N MET A 55 -7.43 -6.30 8.31
CA MET A 55 -6.37 -5.31 8.49
C MET A 55 -5.43 -5.25 7.27
N LYS A 56 -5.02 -6.41 6.74
CA LYS A 56 -4.16 -6.49 5.55
C LYS A 56 -4.86 -5.99 4.29
N ALA A 57 -6.16 -6.23 4.13
CA ALA A 57 -6.94 -5.71 3.02
C ALA A 57 -6.93 -4.18 3.03
N LYS A 58 -7.22 -3.56 4.18
CA LYS A 58 -7.16 -2.11 4.36
C LYS A 58 -5.75 -1.54 4.12
N GLU A 59 -4.72 -2.22 4.62
CA GLU A 59 -3.33 -1.79 4.37
C GLU A 59 -2.97 -1.86 2.88
N LYS A 60 -3.41 -2.91 2.19
CA LYS A 60 -3.19 -3.10 0.76
C LYS A 60 -3.90 -2.02 -0.05
N GLU A 61 -5.17 -1.76 0.22
CA GLU A 61 -5.94 -0.68 -0.42
C GLU A 61 -5.22 0.67 -0.29
N MET A 62 -4.76 1.02 0.92
CA MET A 62 -4.01 2.26 1.15
C MET A 62 -2.66 2.33 0.41
N LYS A 63 -2.00 1.19 0.20
CA LYS A 63 -0.74 1.13 -0.58
C LYS A 63 -1.02 1.23 -2.07
N ASP A 64 -2.01 0.51 -2.56
CA ASP A 64 -2.40 0.49 -3.97
C ASP A 64 -2.85 1.89 -4.43
N GLU A 65 -3.61 2.61 -3.60
CA GLU A 65 -4.00 4.01 -3.87
C GLU A 65 -2.79 4.97 -3.94
N LYS A 66 -1.84 4.84 -3.00
CA LYS A 66 -0.62 5.64 -3.01
C LYS A 66 0.24 5.35 -4.24
N GLU A 67 0.35 4.09 -4.62
CA GLU A 67 1.09 3.69 -5.81
C GLU A 67 0.41 4.15 -7.10
N ALA A 68 -0.91 4.10 -7.18
CA ALA A 68 -1.68 4.62 -8.30
C ALA A 68 -1.43 6.14 -8.47
N ALA A 69 -1.57 6.91 -7.39
CA ALA A 69 -1.28 8.35 -7.42
C ALA A 69 0.17 8.66 -7.84
N ARG A 70 1.14 7.85 -7.40
CA ARG A 70 2.54 7.97 -7.81
C ARG A 70 2.73 7.65 -9.29
N LYS A 71 2.11 6.57 -9.79
CA LYS A 71 2.16 6.16 -11.20
C LYS A 71 1.57 7.25 -12.10
N GLU A 72 0.39 7.77 -11.75
CA GLU A 72 -0.22 8.89 -12.49
C GLU A 72 0.71 10.11 -12.58
N LYS A 73 1.37 10.47 -11.47
CA LYS A 73 2.33 11.59 -11.48
C LYS A 73 3.51 11.31 -12.41
N ILE A 74 4.04 10.10 -12.39
CA ILE A 74 5.15 9.69 -13.26
C ILE A 74 4.71 9.74 -14.72
N ASP A 75 3.53 9.22 -15.04
CA ASP A 75 3.03 9.17 -16.41
C ASP A 75 2.74 10.57 -16.96
N ARG A 76 2.14 11.46 -16.16
CA ARG A 76 1.99 12.89 -16.52
C ARG A 76 3.35 13.57 -16.80
N ILE A 77 4.40 13.24 -16.04
CA ILE A 77 5.75 13.79 -16.28
C ILE A 77 6.34 13.22 -17.57
N ARG A 78 6.20 11.91 -17.81
CA ARG A 78 6.67 11.25 -19.03
C ARG A 78 6.00 11.83 -20.27
N GLU A 79 4.67 11.98 -20.25
CA GLU A 79 3.91 12.58 -21.35
C GLU A 79 4.35 14.02 -21.62
N LYS A 80 4.58 14.83 -20.58
CA LYS A 80 5.09 16.20 -20.75
C LYS A 80 6.46 16.22 -21.40
N ARG A 81 7.35 15.30 -21.02
CA ARG A 81 8.69 15.19 -21.63
C ARG A 81 8.61 14.74 -23.08
N ALA A 82 7.83 13.70 -23.37
CA ALA A 82 7.61 13.21 -24.73
C ALA A 82 7.04 14.31 -25.65
N LYS A 83 6.00 15.04 -25.21
CA LYS A 83 5.45 16.18 -25.94
C LYS A 83 6.48 17.28 -26.19
N LYS A 84 7.38 17.53 -25.22
CA LYS A 84 8.44 18.53 -25.37
C LYS A 84 9.49 18.08 -26.39
N GLU A 85 9.94 16.83 -26.31
CA GLU A 85 10.91 16.24 -27.23
C GLU A 85 10.39 16.21 -28.67
N GLU A 86 9.12 15.87 -28.87
CA GLU A 86 8.48 15.92 -30.18
C GLU A 86 8.46 17.35 -30.74
N ARG A 87 8.07 18.33 -29.93
CA ARG A 87 8.09 19.74 -30.33
C ARG A 87 9.50 20.21 -30.70
N GLU A 88 10.48 19.94 -29.85
CA GLU A 88 11.89 20.30 -30.09
C GLU A 88 12.43 19.64 -31.37
N ARG A 89 12.02 18.39 -31.65
CA ARG A 89 12.38 17.70 -32.89
C ARG A 89 11.81 18.41 -34.13
N TYR A 90 10.55 18.81 -34.09
CA TYR A 90 9.92 19.56 -35.17
C TYR A 90 10.53 20.95 -35.35
N GLU A 91 10.81 21.65 -34.26
CA GLU A 91 11.46 22.97 -34.26
C GLU A 91 12.87 22.88 -34.88
N LYS A 92 13.67 21.88 -34.48
CA LYS A 92 15.00 21.63 -35.08
C LYS A 92 14.90 21.30 -36.57
N MET A 93 13.90 20.52 -36.98
CA MET A 93 13.67 20.23 -38.39
C MET A 93 13.32 21.51 -39.18
N ALA A 94 12.43 22.35 -38.63
CA ALA A 94 12.07 23.63 -39.24
C ALA A 94 13.29 24.55 -39.36
N GLU A 95 14.11 24.65 -38.31
CA GLU A 95 15.34 25.45 -38.32
C GLU A 95 16.32 24.97 -39.40
N THR A 96 16.53 23.64 -39.52
CA THR A 96 17.42 23.11 -40.56
C THR A 96 16.93 23.42 -41.97
N MET A 97 15.62 23.39 -42.21
CA MET A 97 15.03 23.74 -43.51
C MET A 97 15.10 25.24 -43.76
N HIS A 98 14.86 26.06 -42.74
CA HIS A 98 15.01 27.51 -42.81
C HIS A 98 16.46 27.90 -43.14
N ARG A 99 17.44 27.31 -42.46
CA ARG A 99 18.88 27.49 -42.76
C ARG A 99 19.21 27.13 -44.20
N LYS A 100 18.75 25.97 -44.68
CA LYS A 100 18.92 25.56 -46.08
C LYS A 100 18.31 26.56 -47.07
N ARG A 101 17.12 27.11 -46.77
CA ARG A 101 16.46 28.11 -47.60
C ARG A 101 17.26 29.41 -47.66
N VAL A 102 17.69 29.93 -46.51
CA VAL A 102 18.51 31.16 -46.42
C VAL A 102 19.82 30.99 -47.18
N GLU A 103 20.51 29.86 -47.01
CA GLU A 103 21.74 29.60 -47.77
C GLU A 103 21.52 29.52 -49.27
N ARG A 104 20.42 28.88 -49.72
CA ARG A 104 20.07 28.83 -51.15
C ARG A 104 19.82 30.23 -51.72
N LEU A 105 19.14 31.10 -50.96
CA LEU A 105 18.93 32.50 -51.36
C LEU A 105 20.26 33.26 -51.45
N LYS A 106 21.11 33.19 -50.42
CA LYS A 106 22.45 33.82 -50.43
C LYS A 106 23.30 33.37 -51.63
N ARG A 107 23.24 32.08 -52.00
CA ARG A 107 23.96 31.56 -53.19
C ARG A 107 23.40 32.10 -54.50
N LYS A 108 22.07 32.21 -54.63
CA LYS A 108 21.42 32.82 -55.80
C LYS A 108 21.76 34.30 -55.91
N GLU A 109 21.70 35.05 -54.81
CA GLU A 109 22.07 36.47 -54.76
C GLU A 109 23.52 36.67 -55.18
N LYS A 110 24.46 35.87 -54.65
CA LYS A 110 25.86 35.90 -55.08
C LYS A 110 26.02 35.65 -56.58
N ARG A 111 25.33 34.64 -57.12
CA ARG A 111 25.40 34.32 -58.55
C ARG A 111 24.79 35.41 -59.41
N ASN A 112 23.59 35.87 -59.09
CA ASN A 112 22.91 36.93 -59.84
C ASN A 112 23.73 38.22 -59.82
N LYS A 113 24.38 38.53 -58.69
CA LYS A 113 25.29 39.66 -58.60
C LYS A 113 26.46 39.53 -59.57
N LEU A 114 27.06 38.34 -59.72
CA LEU A 114 28.17 38.13 -60.67
C LEU A 114 27.75 38.16 -62.15
N ILE A 115 26.49 37.81 -62.45
CA ILE A 115 25.98 37.71 -63.82
C ILE A 115 25.36 39.04 -64.29
N ASN A 116 24.71 39.79 -63.39
CA ASN A 116 24.01 41.03 -63.68
C ASN A 116 24.74 42.27 -63.14
N SER A 117 26.02 42.14 -62.73
CA SER A 117 26.93 43.27 -62.49
C SER A 117 27.73 43.61 -63.72
#